data_AF-E6MXN2-F1
#
_entry.id   AF-E6MXN2-F1
#
_cell.length_a   1.000
_cell.length_b   1.000
_cell.length_c   1.000
_cell.angle_alpha   90.00
_cell.angle_beta   90.00
_cell.angle_gamma   90.00
#
_symmetry.space_group_name_H-M   'P 1'
#
loop_
_entity.id
_entity.type
_entity.pdbx_description
1 polymer ?
#
loop_
_entity_poly.entity_id
_entity_poly.type
_entity_poly.pdbx_seq_one_letter_code
_entity_poly.pdbx_strand_id
1 'polypeptide(L)'
;MVGLKYRDGKPLSDSGRLKDSFSTLSDNDTALVGTNIVYAAIHNFGGMAGRNRKVRIPQREFLTLTDDDKQALMDDVQDYFSGLIP
;
A
#
# COMPACT_ATOMS: atom_id res chain seq x y z
N MET A 1 -34.24 -4.43 -18.62
CA MET A 1 -32.84 -4.86 -18.45
C MET A 1 -32.06 -3.68 -17.91
N VAL A 2 -31.82 -3.61 -16.60
CA VAL A 2 -31.12 -2.46 -15.97
C VAL A 2 -29.63 -2.70 -16.12
N GLY A 3 -29.02 -2.14 -17.16
CA GLY A 3 -27.58 -2.20 -17.38
C GLY A 3 -26.85 -1.47 -16.26
N LEU A 4 -25.81 -2.11 -15.72
CA LEU A 4 -24.86 -1.46 -14.81
C LEU A 4 -24.38 -0.16 -15.45
N LYS A 5 -24.70 0.99 -14.83
CA LYS A 5 -24.15 2.28 -15.22
C LYS A 5 -22.63 2.19 -15.04
N TYR A 6 -21.89 2.12 -16.14
CA TYR A 6 -20.44 2.25 -16.12
C TYR A 6 -20.12 3.62 -15.52
N ARG A 7 -19.53 3.65 -14.32
CA ARG A 7 -19.00 4.89 -13.74
C ARG A 7 -17.77 5.26 -14.56
N ASP A 8 -17.74 6.49 -15.06
CA ASP A 8 -16.62 7.04 -15.83
C ASP A 8 -15.49 7.48 -14.90
N GLY A 9 -14.96 6.51 -14.15
CA GLY A 9 -13.90 6.70 -13.17
C GLY A 9 -13.08 5.43 -13.05
N LYS A 10 -11.75 5.56 -12.95
CA LYS A 10 -10.88 4.41 -12.70
C LYS A 10 -11.34 3.74 -11.40
N PRO A 11 -11.77 2.47 -11.42
CA PRO A 11 -12.16 1.76 -10.22
C PRO A 11 -11.10 1.93 -9.12
N LEU A 12 -11.52 2.23 -7.90
CA LEU A 12 -10.64 2.47 -6.73
C LEU A 12 -9.81 3.77 -6.75
N SER A 13 -9.99 4.67 -7.73
CA SER A 13 -9.31 5.98 -7.76
C SER A 13 -10.24 7.15 -7.44
N ASP A 14 -11.55 6.92 -7.37
CA ASP A 14 -12.58 7.97 -7.22
C ASP A 14 -12.45 8.73 -5.89
N SER A 15 -12.24 8.02 -4.78
CA SER A 15 -12.16 8.62 -3.44
C SER A 15 -10.77 8.61 -2.81
N GLY A 16 -9.77 8.00 -3.43
CA GLY A 16 -8.42 7.89 -2.83
C GLY A 16 -8.32 7.12 -1.51
N ARG A 17 -9.44 6.66 -0.93
CA ARG A 17 -9.56 6.17 0.45
C ARG A 17 -8.47 5.19 0.92
N LEU A 18 -8.00 4.29 0.05
CA LEU A 18 -6.91 3.39 0.41
C LEU A 18 -5.61 4.18 0.66
N LYS A 19 -5.24 5.08 -0.25
CA LYS A 19 -4.06 5.94 -0.13
C LYS A 19 -4.15 6.83 1.12
N ASP A 20 -5.32 7.38 1.39
CA ASP A 20 -5.51 8.28 2.53
C ASP A 20 -5.57 7.56 3.89
N SER A 21 -5.72 6.22 3.88
CA SER A 21 -5.83 5.42 5.10
C SER A 21 -4.50 4.94 5.67
N PHE A 22 -3.39 5.24 5.01
CA PHE A 22 -2.08 4.82 5.51
C PHE A 22 -1.72 5.59 6.77
N SER A 23 -1.20 4.86 7.74
CA SER A 23 -0.66 5.40 8.98
C SER A 23 0.78 4.92 9.13
N THR A 24 1.61 5.82 9.63
CA THR A 24 3.03 5.59 9.85
C THR A 24 3.32 5.72 11.35
N LEU A 25 4.14 4.83 11.87
CA LEU A 25 4.67 4.89 13.23
C LEU A 25 6.18 4.70 13.14
N SER A 26 6.92 5.48 13.92
CA SER A 26 8.38 5.40 13.96
C SER A 26 8.88 5.53 15.40
N ASP A 27 9.92 4.76 15.71
CA ASP A 27 10.69 4.82 16.94
C ASP A 27 12.19 4.85 16.57
N ASN A 28 13.08 4.95 17.56
CA ASN A 28 14.53 5.02 17.35
C ASN A 28 15.09 3.86 16.50
N ASP A 29 14.46 2.68 16.58
CA ASP A 29 14.95 1.46 15.92
C ASP A 29 14.01 0.93 14.83
N THR A 30 12.77 1.45 14.72
CA THR A 30 11.75 0.85 13.84
C THR A 30 10.89 1.88 13.13
N ALA A 31 10.53 1.58 11.89
CA ALA A 31 9.51 2.30 11.13
C ALA A 31 8.45 1.31 10.64
N LEU A 32 7.19 1.59 10.94
CA LEU A 32 6.03 0.79 10.59
C LEU A 32 5.09 1.62 9.71
N VAL A 33 4.65 1.02 8.60
CA VAL A 33 3.68 1.63 7.70
C VAL A 33 2.58 0.62 7.41
N GLY A 34 1.32 1.03 7.52
CA GLY A 34 0.20 0.13 7.30
C GLY A 34 -1.13 0.86 7.17
N THR A 35 -2.19 0.08 6.97
CA THR A 35 -3.57 0.57 6.90
C THR A 35 -4.49 -0.40 7.63
N ASN A 36 -5.52 0.14 8.30
CA ASN A 36 -6.55 -0.65 8.98
C ASN A 36 -7.69 -1.10 8.05
N ILE A 37 -7.58 -0.81 6.75
CA ILE A 37 -8.62 -1.16 5.78
C ILE A 37 -8.55 -2.64 5.44
N VAL A 38 -9.64 -3.37 5.71
CA VAL A 38 -9.73 -4.83 5.50
C VAL A 38 -9.46 -5.23 4.04
N TYR A 39 -9.95 -4.45 3.07
CA TYR A 39 -9.73 -4.77 1.64
C TYR A 39 -8.28 -4.54 1.18
N ALA A 40 -7.46 -3.82 1.96
CA ALA A 40 -6.05 -3.60 1.61
C ALA A 40 -5.28 -4.91 1.61
N ALA A 41 -5.51 -5.78 2.59
CA ALA A 41 -4.84 -7.08 2.70
C ALA A 41 -5.16 -7.99 1.51
N ILE A 42 -6.44 -8.14 1.15
CA ILE A 42 -6.84 -9.01 0.02
C ILE A 42 -6.37 -8.44 -1.33
N HIS A 43 -6.17 -7.12 -1.44
CA HIS A 43 -5.54 -6.54 -2.62
C HIS A 43 -4.03 -6.79 -2.61
N ASN A 44 -3.31 -6.53 -1.52
CA ASN A 44 -1.85 -6.66 -1.47
C ASN A 44 -1.38 -8.10 -1.63
N PHE A 45 -2.07 -9.08 -1.03
CA PHE A 45 -1.67 -10.49 -1.03
C PHE A 45 -2.46 -11.35 -2.02
N GLY A 46 -3.59 -10.86 -2.53
CA GLY A 46 -4.56 -11.70 -3.24
C GLY A 46 -5.24 -12.71 -2.33
N GLY A 47 -6.14 -13.51 -2.88
CA GLY A 47 -6.76 -14.63 -2.15
C GLY A 47 -8.22 -14.89 -2.52
N MET A 48 -8.90 -15.63 -1.65
CA MET A 48 -10.30 -16.01 -1.84
C MET A 48 -11.24 -15.10 -1.03
N ALA A 49 -12.25 -14.54 -1.71
CA ALA A 49 -13.17 -13.54 -1.16
C ALA A 49 -14.63 -13.83 -1.57
N GLY A 50 -15.55 -12.95 -1.14
CA GLY A 50 -16.98 -13.07 -1.40
C GLY A 50 -17.69 -14.10 -0.51
N ARG A 51 -18.98 -14.36 -0.80
CA ARG A 51 -19.80 -15.31 -0.04
C ARG A 51 -19.17 -16.70 -0.09
N ASN A 52 -18.87 -17.28 1.07
CA ASN A 52 -18.19 -18.56 1.20
C ASN A 52 -16.81 -18.63 0.51
N ARG A 53 -16.10 -17.51 0.35
CA ARG A 53 -14.75 -17.45 -0.26
C ARG A 53 -14.68 -18.11 -1.66
N LYS A 54 -15.71 -17.92 -2.49
CA LYS A 54 -15.80 -18.55 -3.82
C LYS A 54 -15.14 -17.74 -4.94
N VAL A 55 -14.79 -16.47 -4.70
CA VAL A 55 -14.23 -15.58 -5.72
C VAL A 55 -12.73 -15.45 -5.50
N ARG A 56 -11.93 -15.73 -6.53
CA ARG A 56 -10.49 -15.50 -6.52
C ARG A 56 -10.20 -14.06 -6.89
N ILE A 57 -9.51 -13.33 -6.02
CA ILE A 57 -8.96 -12.01 -6.29
C ILE A 57 -7.45 -12.17 -6.52
N PRO A 58 -6.92 -11.75 -7.69
CA PRO A 58 -5.49 -11.79 -7.94
C PRO A 58 -4.76 -10.78 -7.06
N GLN A 59 -3.48 -11.06 -6.78
CA GLN A 59 -2.60 -10.14 -6.06
C GLN A 59 -2.44 -8.82 -6.83
N ARG A 60 -2.54 -7.72 -6.11
CA ARG A 60 -2.32 -6.34 -6.54
C ARG A 60 -1.40 -5.70 -5.52
N GLU A 61 -0.14 -6.11 -5.59
CA GLU A 61 0.90 -5.68 -4.67
C GLU A 61 1.10 -4.16 -4.79
N PHE A 62 1.08 -3.47 -3.66
CA PHE A 62 1.31 -2.03 -3.58
C PHE A 62 2.12 -1.61 -2.35
N LEU A 63 2.24 -2.48 -1.34
CA LEU A 63 3.03 -2.22 -0.14
C LEU A 63 4.25 -3.16 -0.15
N THR A 64 5.19 -2.87 -1.03
CA THR A 64 6.42 -3.64 -1.21
C THR A 64 7.62 -2.72 -1.21
N LEU A 65 8.66 -3.16 -0.51
CA LEU A 65 9.99 -2.55 -0.51
C LEU A 65 10.82 -3.25 -1.57
N THR A 66 11.03 -2.58 -2.70
CA THR A 66 11.94 -3.05 -3.74
C THR A 66 13.40 -2.89 -3.30
N ASP A 67 14.33 -3.52 -4.01
CA ASP A 67 15.75 -3.36 -3.69
C ASP A 67 16.24 -1.93 -3.98
N ASP A 68 15.67 -1.28 -5.01
CA ASP A 68 15.93 0.14 -5.30
C ASP A 68 15.44 1.03 -4.15
N ASP A 69 14.27 0.76 -3.57
CA ASP A 69 13.76 1.52 -2.41
C ASP A 69 14.68 1.36 -1.19
N LYS A 70 15.26 0.17 -0.99
CA LYS A 70 16.21 -0.07 0.11
C LYS A 70 17.50 0.71 -0.09
N GLN A 71 17.99 0.76 -1.33
CA GLN A 71 19.19 1.52 -1.65
C GLN A 71 18.95 3.01 -1.44
N ALA A 72 17.82 3.54 -1.94
CA ALA A 72 17.43 4.93 -1.73
C ALA A 72 17.32 5.29 -0.25
N LEU A 73 16.72 4.41 0.56
CA LEU A 73 16.65 4.60 2.02
C LEU A 73 18.05 4.61 2.66
N MET A 74 18.95 3.74 2.21
CA MET A 74 20.33 3.70 2.71
C MET A 74 21.12 4.94 2.33
N ASP A 75 20.89 5.48 1.14
CA ASP A 75 21.51 6.71 0.65
C ASP A 75 21.00 7.92 1.45
N ASP A 76 19.68 8.03 1.67
CA ASP A 76 19.06 9.08 2.51
C ASP A 76 19.63 9.09 3.94
N VAL A 77 19.83 7.90 4.53
CA VAL A 77 20.42 7.74 5.87
C VAL A 77 21.89 8.19 5.87
N GLN A 78 22.67 7.81 4.87
CA GLN A 78 24.07 8.22 4.75
C GLN A 78 24.22 9.73 4.56
N ASP A 79 23.37 10.33 3.72
CA ASP A 79 23.35 11.77 3.49
C ASP A 79 23.02 12.54 4.78
N TYR A 80 22.03 12.06 5.54
CA TYR A 80 21.69 12.63 6.84
C TYR A 80 22.87 12.60 7.82
N PHE A 81 23.54 11.46 7.97
CA PHE A 81 24.69 11.34 8.88
C PHE A 81 25.90 12.16 8.40
N SER A 82 26.14 12.24 7.10
CA SER A 82 27.25 13.01 6.52
C SER A 82 27.06 14.52 6.75
N GLY A 83 25.83 15.01 6.75
CA GLY A 83 25.53 16.41 7.07
C GLY A 83 25.63 16.77 8.56
N LEU A 84 25.60 15.77 9.46
CA LEU A 84 25.75 15.97 10.91
C LEU A 84 27.20 16.00 11.37
N ILE A 85 28.11 15.43 10.59
CA ILE A 85 29.56 15.42 10.88
C ILE A 85 30.20 16.59 10.12
N PRO A 86 30.85 17.56 10.79
CA PRO A 86 31.52 18.70 10.15
C PRO A 86 32.65 18.31 9.20
#